data_AF-A0A7Y5KS30-F1
#
_entry.id   AF-A0A7Y5KS30-F1
#
_cell.length_a   1.000
_cell.length_b   1.000
_cell.length_c   1.000
_cell.angle_alpha   90.00
_cell.angle_beta   90.00
_cell.angle_gamma   90.00
#
_symmetry.space_group_name_H-M   'P 1'
#
loop_
_entity.id
_entity.type
_entity.pdbx_description
1 polymer ?
#
loop_
_entity_poly.entity_id
_entity_poly.type
_entity_poly.pdbx_seq_one_letter_code
_entity_poly.pdbx_strand_id
1 'polypeptide(L)'
;MVILASGSVACEAPLDETSDGGNDSTGQQIATCTIGGVDFEEGELNPAATCQVCDPSNPNVWTTTPSSCLIGGQCYAEEDHDSGLGCTACIPEMSQTDWSPATSCSKLVVAAVNETSQGDLGGLLAANAKCAEEGASTGLPGTWKALLSTSSQDLIDIVSPEDAANPVVNLHAETMFPSWNALFADQTIPNGVNLYRFDDTNNDDLLFTGTNADGTHSKSSCLDWTATGHWGWFHWFNYYMTAGDTETGGSHLFLDRGDDPNCTYFGYFGCVLVPPTDDVDRCPDGFPRGTASDVRLVQAFSPALEGVAVCPNGDVFVSQPETASIFRVALDGSEPELWTTLPGHQPLGMDCASDGVLYVADFGSDDASVFRIAAKNDPGTALPNIPGDGGYHAMNGVAVVDGVGIYATDATNTLTGRIVLFAEQSPNVFEASVVKSGLPFPNDVAFNPATGKLDVTMTVNSQVFSYPVAEDGMLGSRSVTWSGTVALDAIDGLAVAESNDRYIARYLQGKVSRSSDWKTVANMAEPKSLAFRGGTLFITAKTGLYAVDLAVCGAPR
;
A
#
# COMPACT_ATOMS: atom_id res chain seq x y z
N MET A 1 -42.19 24.65 102.22
CA MET A 1 -42.72 23.38 101.69
C MET A 1 -41.98 23.13 100.38
N VAL A 2 -40.87 22.37 100.51
CA VAL A 2 -40.28 21.38 99.58
C VAL A 2 -40.04 21.86 98.13
N ILE A 3 -38.91 22.50 97.77
CA ILE A 3 -37.50 22.02 97.55
C ILE A 3 -37.33 21.38 96.14
N LEU A 4 -36.91 22.11 95.09
CA LEU A 4 -35.54 22.59 94.67
C LEU A 4 -34.83 21.53 93.76
N ALA A 5 -34.05 21.80 92.70
CA ALA A 5 -33.54 23.02 92.04
C ALA A 5 -32.84 22.68 90.68
N SER A 6 -32.67 23.72 89.83
CA SER A 6 -31.51 24.10 88.95
C SER A 6 -30.83 23.09 88.01
N GLY A 7 -30.69 23.36 86.69
CA GLY A 7 -29.60 24.14 86.02
C GLY A 7 -28.69 23.15 85.24
N SER A 8 -28.04 23.36 84.09
CA SER A 8 -27.60 24.51 83.27
C SER A 8 -27.16 24.02 81.88
N VAL A 9 -26.95 24.98 80.95
CA VAL A 9 -26.58 24.88 79.52
C VAL A 9 -25.10 24.52 79.28
N ALA A 10 -24.80 23.77 78.20
CA ALA A 10 -23.63 23.98 77.32
C ALA A 10 -23.79 23.24 75.97
N CYS A 11 -23.45 23.91 74.87
CA CYS A 11 -23.49 23.46 73.47
C CYS A 11 -22.27 22.63 73.07
N GLU A 12 -22.41 21.75 72.08
CA GLU A 12 -21.45 21.55 70.97
C GLU A 12 -22.09 20.67 69.86
N ALA A 13 -21.99 21.12 68.62
CA ALA A 13 -22.10 20.34 67.38
C ALA A 13 -20.75 20.48 66.65
N PRO A 14 -20.38 19.73 65.58
CA PRO A 14 -21.13 18.76 64.76
C PRO A 14 -20.30 17.49 64.44
N LEU A 15 -20.71 16.72 63.41
CA LEU A 15 -19.94 15.85 62.46
C LEU A 15 -20.72 14.53 62.23
N ASP A 16 -21.52 14.47 61.17
CA ASP A 16 -21.16 13.97 59.83
C ASP A 16 -21.41 12.44 59.76
N GLU A 17 -22.60 12.06 59.29
CA GLU A 17 -22.95 10.67 59.00
C GLU A 17 -22.21 10.25 57.73
N THR A 18 -21.02 9.65 57.89
CA THR A 18 -20.36 8.93 56.81
C THR A 18 -21.11 7.62 56.54
N SER A 19 -21.49 7.45 55.27
CA SER A 19 -21.92 6.24 54.58
C SER A 19 -21.36 4.94 55.18
N ASP A 20 -22.28 4.06 55.60
CA ASP A 20 -21.98 2.71 56.07
C ASP A 20 -21.66 1.84 54.85
N GLY A 21 -20.36 1.69 54.53
CA GLY A 21 -19.89 0.76 53.51
C GLY A 21 -20.09 -0.68 53.97
N GLY A 22 -20.96 -1.42 53.27
CA GLY A 22 -21.31 -2.79 53.60
C GLY A 22 -20.08 -3.71 53.69
N ASN A 23 -19.90 -4.36 54.84
CA ASN A 23 -18.90 -5.40 55.06
C ASN A 23 -19.53 -6.79 54.86
N ASP A 24 -18.88 -7.67 54.10
CA ASP A 24 -19.16 -9.11 54.15
C ASP A 24 -18.71 -9.70 55.51
N SER A 25 -19.29 -10.84 55.87
CA SER A 25 -19.07 -11.72 57.02
C SER A 25 -17.61 -12.10 57.35
N THR A 26 -16.64 -11.62 56.58
CA THR A 26 -15.19 -11.79 56.76
C THR A 26 -14.46 -10.51 57.18
N GLY A 27 -15.13 -9.35 57.22
CA GLY A 27 -14.55 -8.07 57.66
C GLY A 27 -13.63 -7.38 56.63
N GLN A 28 -13.69 -7.81 55.37
CA GLN A 28 -13.00 -7.16 54.25
C GLN A 28 -13.89 -6.07 53.66
N GLN A 29 -13.37 -4.83 53.59
CA GLN A 29 -14.06 -3.70 52.98
C GLN A 29 -14.31 -4.03 51.50
N ILE A 30 -15.58 -4.15 51.11
CA ILE A 30 -15.96 -4.44 49.73
C ILE A 30 -15.63 -3.19 48.92
N ALA A 31 -14.81 -3.33 47.89
CA ALA A 31 -14.51 -2.24 46.97
C ALA A 31 -15.81 -1.91 46.20
N THR A 32 -16.25 -0.66 46.30
CA THR A 32 -17.57 -0.20 45.83
C THR A 32 -17.43 1.09 45.03
N CYS A 33 -18.37 1.32 44.12
CA CYS A 33 -18.51 2.58 43.39
C CYS A 33 -19.77 3.30 43.87
N THR A 34 -19.72 4.62 44.03
CA THR A 34 -20.89 5.47 44.28
C THR A 34 -21.18 6.30 43.03
N ILE A 35 -22.07 5.83 42.18
CA ILE A 35 -22.37 6.44 40.87
C ILE A 35 -23.76 7.05 40.91
N GLY A 36 -23.85 8.37 40.74
CA GLY A 36 -25.13 9.08 40.84
C GLY A 36 -25.78 9.02 42.23
N GLY A 37 -24.98 8.74 43.28
CA GLY A 37 -25.45 8.60 44.66
C GLY A 37 -26.02 7.22 45.01
N VAL A 38 -25.80 6.21 44.16
CA VAL A 38 -26.16 4.80 44.40
C VAL A 38 -24.87 3.98 44.46
N ASP A 39 -24.79 3.06 45.42
CA ASP A 39 -23.63 2.19 45.62
C ASP A 39 -23.77 0.88 44.81
N PHE A 40 -22.68 0.50 44.13
CA PHE A 40 -22.57 -0.71 43.31
C PHE A 40 -21.34 -1.52 43.73
N GLU A 41 -21.45 -2.85 43.63
CA GLU A 41 -20.33 -3.76 43.92
C GLU A 41 -19.32 -3.78 42.75
N GLU A 42 -18.03 -4.00 43.05
CA GLU A 42 -17.01 -4.17 42.02
C GLU A 42 -17.42 -5.21 40.96
N GLY A 43 -17.34 -4.83 39.69
CA GLY A 43 -17.72 -5.67 38.55
C GLY A 43 -19.22 -5.71 38.26
N GLU A 44 -20.06 -5.03 39.04
CA GLU A 44 -21.50 -4.90 38.73
C GLU A 44 -21.69 -4.13 37.41
N LEU A 45 -22.58 -4.64 36.54
CA LEU A 45 -22.82 -4.08 35.21
C LEU A 45 -23.70 -2.83 35.30
N ASN A 46 -23.39 -1.82 34.49
CA ASN A 46 -24.27 -0.67 34.31
C ASN A 46 -25.60 -1.12 33.68
N PRO A 47 -26.75 -0.93 34.37
CA PRO A 47 -28.06 -1.33 33.84
C PRO A 47 -28.46 -0.63 32.54
N ALA A 48 -27.88 0.53 32.24
CA ALA A 48 -28.15 1.30 31.02
C ALA A 48 -27.19 0.97 29.85
N ALA A 49 -26.02 0.40 30.15
CA ALA A 49 -24.98 0.10 29.16
C ALA A 49 -24.13 -1.08 29.63
N THR A 50 -24.48 -2.29 29.21
CA THR A 50 -23.91 -3.55 29.76
C THR A 50 -22.42 -3.77 29.48
N CYS A 51 -21.79 -2.91 28.66
CA CYS A 51 -20.34 -2.88 28.45
C CYS A 51 -19.59 -2.03 29.48
N GLN A 52 -20.29 -1.48 30.48
CA GLN A 52 -19.65 -0.75 31.57
C GLN A 52 -19.83 -1.48 32.89
N VAL A 53 -18.85 -1.33 33.77
CA VAL A 53 -18.77 -1.95 35.09
C VAL A 53 -18.46 -0.90 36.16
N CYS A 54 -18.82 -1.23 37.40
CA CYS A 54 -18.23 -0.57 38.56
C CYS A 54 -16.75 -0.99 38.67
N ASP A 55 -15.85 -0.05 38.45
CA ASP A 55 -14.42 -0.16 38.74
C ASP A 55 -14.09 0.76 39.92
N PRO A 56 -13.77 0.22 41.11
CA PRO A 56 -13.43 0.98 42.29
C PRO A 56 -12.22 1.93 42.12
N SER A 57 -11.41 1.76 41.08
CA SER A 57 -10.35 2.71 40.71
C SER A 57 -10.91 4.05 40.19
N ASN A 58 -12.14 4.03 39.70
CA ASN A 58 -12.91 5.16 39.19
C ASN A 58 -14.29 5.23 39.88
N PRO A 59 -14.34 5.44 41.21
CA PRO A 59 -15.51 5.09 42.03
C PRO A 59 -16.76 5.94 41.79
N ASN A 60 -16.67 7.04 41.04
CA ASN A 60 -17.79 7.97 40.83
C ASN A 60 -18.38 7.92 39.41
N VAL A 61 -17.87 7.06 38.54
CA VAL A 61 -18.28 6.94 37.13
C VAL A 61 -18.28 5.49 36.68
N TRP A 62 -19.09 5.18 35.68
CA TRP A 62 -19.07 3.86 35.04
C TRP A 62 -17.83 3.72 34.15
N THR A 63 -17.15 2.58 34.22
CA THR A 63 -15.94 2.31 33.43
C THR A 63 -16.27 1.31 32.32
N THR A 64 -15.97 1.64 31.07
CA THR A 64 -16.15 0.72 29.93
C THR A 64 -15.13 -0.43 30.02
N THR A 65 -15.58 -1.66 29.81
CA THR A 65 -14.72 -2.85 29.90
C THR A 65 -13.65 -2.85 28.80
N PRO A 66 -12.44 -3.38 29.05
CA PRO A 66 -11.34 -3.33 28.09
C PRO A 66 -11.63 -3.94 26.71
N SER A 67 -12.54 -4.92 26.61
CA SER A 67 -12.92 -5.59 25.35
C SER A 67 -14.22 -5.04 24.76
N SER A 68 -14.52 -3.76 24.96
CA SER A 68 -15.77 -3.14 24.48
C SER A 68 -15.64 -1.64 24.25
N CYS A 69 -16.52 -1.11 23.40
CA CYS A 69 -16.68 0.32 23.14
C CYS A 69 -18.09 0.78 23.52
N LEU A 70 -18.18 2.04 23.94
CA LEU A 70 -19.42 2.77 24.14
C LEU A 70 -19.51 3.90 23.09
N ILE A 71 -19.99 3.57 21.89
CA ILE A 71 -20.03 4.50 20.76
C ILE A 71 -21.44 5.05 20.61
N GLY A 72 -21.60 6.37 20.68
CA GLY A 72 -22.92 7.00 20.61
C GLY A 72 -23.89 6.56 21.71
N GLY A 73 -23.38 6.07 22.85
CA GLY A 73 -24.19 5.55 23.95
C GLY A 73 -24.74 4.13 23.74
N GLN A 74 -24.24 3.40 22.74
CA GLN A 74 -24.52 1.97 22.54
C GLN A 74 -23.26 1.15 22.78
N CYS A 75 -23.44 -0.06 23.31
CA CYS A 75 -22.35 -0.98 23.59
C CYS A 75 -22.05 -1.85 22.37
N TYR A 76 -20.77 -1.93 22.03
CA TYR A 76 -20.23 -2.78 20.97
C TYR A 76 -19.15 -3.66 21.57
N ALA A 77 -19.15 -4.95 21.20
CA ALA A 77 -18.04 -5.84 21.48
C ALA A 77 -16.84 -5.44 20.62
N GLU A 78 -15.64 -5.77 21.10
CA GLU A 78 -14.42 -5.71 20.28
C GLU A 78 -14.64 -6.42 18.93
N GLU A 79 -14.19 -5.77 17.85
CA GLU A 79 -14.39 -6.18 16.44
C GLU A 79 -15.82 -6.09 15.89
N ASP A 80 -16.81 -5.60 16.65
CA ASP A 80 -18.10 -5.25 16.03
C ASP A 80 -17.89 -4.11 15.02
N HIS A 81 -18.39 -4.25 13.80
CA HIS A 81 -18.31 -3.21 12.75
C HIS A 81 -19.45 -2.20 12.80
N ASP A 82 -19.22 -1.02 12.24
CA ASP A 82 -20.30 -0.06 11.98
C ASP A 82 -21.39 -0.66 11.07
N SER A 83 -22.63 -0.22 11.25
CA SER A 83 -23.75 -0.63 10.39
C SER A 83 -23.72 0.02 9.00
N GLY A 84 -22.85 1.01 8.81
CA GLY A 84 -22.69 1.80 7.59
C GLY A 84 -21.94 1.03 6.52
N LEU A 85 -20.75 1.49 6.16
CA LEU A 85 -19.94 0.89 5.10
C LEU A 85 -19.04 -0.24 5.61
N GLY A 86 -19.05 -0.52 6.93
CA GLY A 86 -18.47 -1.71 7.51
C GLY A 86 -16.95 -1.73 7.54
N CYS A 87 -16.29 -0.59 7.32
CA CYS A 87 -14.82 -0.44 7.32
C CYS A 87 -14.28 0.21 8.60
N THR A 88 -15.14 0.43 9.60
CA THR A 88 -14.73 0.81 10.94
C THR A 88 -15.30 -0.16 11.96
N ALA A 89 -14.59 -0.35 13.06
CA ALA A 89 -14.93 -1.32 14.09
C ALA A 89 -14.67 -0.75 15.50
N CYS A 90 -15.25 -1.42 16.49
CA CYS A 90 -14.91 -1.20 17.88
C CYS A 90 -13.52 -1.79 18.16
N ILE A 91 -12.52 -0.91 18.30
CA ILE A 91 -11.15 -1.27 18.68
C ILE A 91 -10.81 -0.54 19.98
N PRO A 92 -11.08 -1.14 21.15
CA PRO A 92 -10.95 -0.48 22.46
C PRO A 92 -9.55 0.09 22.74
N GLU A 93 -8.49 -0.53 22.20
CA GLU A 93 -7.12 -0.04 22.33
C GLU A 93 -6.86 1.29 21.59
N MET A 94 -7.63 1.58 20.55
CA MET A 94 -7.56 2.83 19.79
C MET A 94 -8.54 3.86 20.33
N SER A 95 -9.82 3.48 20.47
CA SER A 95 -10.86 4.31 21.05
C SER A 95 -12.01 3.46 21.58
N GLN A 96 -12.43 3.74 22.81
CA GLN A 96 -13.63 3.15 23.39
C GLN A 96 -14.89 4.00 23.15
N THR A 97 -14.78 5.18 22.54
CA THR A 97 -15.91 6.11 22.36
C THR A 97 -16.23 6.46 20.92
N ASP A 98 -15.33 6.13 19.99
CA ASP A 98 -15.46 6.40 18.57
C ASP A 98 -15.11 5.16 17.75
N TRP A 99 -15.68 5.06 16.56
CA TRP A 99 -15.32 4.03 15.59
C TRP A 99 -13.87 4.19 15.17
N SER A 100 -13.14 3.08 15.12
CA SER A 100 -11.74 3.04 14.72
C SER A 100 -11.60 2.37 13.35
N PRO A 101 -10.61 2.74 12.52
CA PRO A 101 -10.34 2.05 11.26
C PRO A 101 -10.20 0.54 11.49
N ALA A 102 -11.06 -0.25 10.85
CA ALA A 102 -11.01 -1.70 10.97
C ALA A 102 -9.91 -2.26 10.09
N THR A 103 -9.31 -3.36 10.53
CA THR A 103 -8.30 -4.08 9.77
C THR A 103 -8.88 -5.06 8.75
N SER A 104 -10.21 -5.21 8.74
CA SER A 104 -10.99 -5.84 7.67
C SER A 104 -12.33 -5.10 7.54
N CYS A 105 -12.89 -5.03 6.34
CA CYS A 105 -14.24 -4.48 6.16
C CYS A 105 -15.25 -5.62 6.06
N SER A 106 -16.41 -5.47 6.69
CA SER A 106 -17.53 -6.43 6.56
C SER A 106 -18.32 -6.28 5.25
N LYS A 107 -17.96 -5.29 4.41
CA LYS A 107 -18.60 -4.98 3.12
C LYS A 107 -17.54 -4.50 2.12
N LEU A 108 -17.79 -4.75 0.82
CA LEU A 108 -16.98 -4.22 -0.28
C LEU A 108 -17.71 -3.04 -0.92
N VAL A 109 -17.18 -1.84 -0.74
CA VAL A 109 -17.83 -0.62 -1.23
C VAL A 109 -17.41 -0.38 -2.68
N VAL A 110 -18.38 -0.16 -3.56
CA VAL A 110 -18.13 0.21 -4.96
C VAL A 110 -18.68 1.59 -5.29
N ALA A 111 -17.97 2.29 -6.16
CA ALA A 111 -18.33 3.60 -6.69
C ALA A 111 -17.87 3.73 -8.13
N ALA A 112 -18.39 4.72 -8.87
CA ALA A 112 -17.85 5.13 -10.17
C ALA A 112 -17.00 6.40 -10.04
N VAL A 113 -16.10 6.61 -10.98
CA VAL A 113 -15.39 7.90 -11.09
C VAL A 113 -16.34 9.04 -11.48
N ASN A 114 -15.94 10.27 -11.16
CA ASN A 114 -16.78 11.46 -11.33
C ASN A 114 -16.87 11.95 -12.78
N GLU A 115 -15.88 11.66 -13.60
CA GLU A 115 -15.82 12.12 -14.99
C GLU A 115 -15.62 10.97 -15.97
N THR A 116 -16.26 11.08 -17.14
CA THR A 116 -16.07 10.11 -18.22
C THR A 116 -14.70 10.28 -18.87
N SER A 117 -14.09 9.16 -19.28
CA SER A 117 -12.85 9.13 -20.04
C SER A 117 -13.01 8.28 -21.30
N GLN A 118 -12.09 8.42 -22.25
CA GLN A 118 -11.93 7.43 -23.32
C GLN A 118 -11.20 6.20 -22.77
N GLY A 119 -11.12 5.10 -23.54
CA GLY A 119 -10.54 3.84 -23.07
C GLY A 119 -9.02 3.86 -22.84
N ASP A 120 -8.33 4.95 -23.19
CA ASP A 120 -6.98 5.20 -22.70
C ASP A 120 -7.08 5.88 -21.33
N LEU A 121 -6.99 5.07 -20.29
CA LEU A 121 -7.01 5.51 -18.90
C LEU A 121 -5.59 5.75 -18.35
N GLY A 122 -4.56 5.64 -19.20
CA GLY A 122 -3.15 5.63 -18.77
C GLY A 122 -2.68 4.31 -18.18
N GLY A 123 -3.39 3.21 -18.46
CA GLY A 123 -3.12 1.90 -17.89
C GLY A 123 -3.77 1.67 -16.53
N LEU A 124 -3.66 0.43 -16.01
CA LEU A 124 -4.34 0.00 -14.78
C LEU A 124 -4.01 0.89 -13.58
N LEU A 125 -2.75 1.32 -13.40
CA LEU A 125 -2.44 2.08 -12.20
C LEU A 125 -2.59 3.59 -12.27
N ALA A 126 -2.70 4.18 -13.45
CA ALA A 126 -3.33 5.49 -13.58
C ALA A 126 -4.83 5.40 -13.20
N ALA A 127 -5.52 4.33 -13.61
CA ALA A 127 -6.91 4.11 -13.20
C ALA A 127 -7.05 3.86 -11.68
N ASN A 128 -6.15 3.08 -11.05
CA ASN A 128 -6.11 2.92 -9.60
C ASN A 128 -5.81 4.23 -8.88
N ALA A 129 -4.85 5.04 -9.38
CA ALA A 129 -4.53 6.34 -8.80
C ALA A 129 -5.75 7.29 -8.83
N LYS A 130 -6.52 7.26 -9.92
CA LYS A 130 -7.78 8.00 -10.04
C LYS A 130 -8.84 7.53 -9.03
N CYS A 131 -8.99 6.21 -8.84
CA CYS A 131 -9.86 5.67 -7.80
C CYS A 131 -9.41 6.08 -6.39
N ALA A 132 -8.11 6.06 -6.11
CA ALA A 132 -7.55 6.48 -4.84
C ALA A 132 -7.76 7.99 -4.58
N GLU A 133 -7.53 8.83 -5.59
CA GLU A 133 -7.73 10.28 -5.53
C GLU A 133 -9.19 10.63 -5.21
N GLU A 134 -10.15 10.11 -5.99
CA GLU A 134 -11.56 10.45 -5.82
C GLU A 134 -12.17 9.76 -4.59
N GLY A 135 -11.77 8.52 -4.32
CA GLY A 135 -12.23 7.74 -3.17
C GLY A 135 -11.74 8.29 -1.83
N ALA A 136 -10.64 9.06 -1.79
CA ALA A 136 -10.18 9.74 -0.58
C ALA A 136 -11.26 10.67 0.02
N SER A 137 -12.16 11.21 -0.81
CA SER A 137 -13.27 12.05 -0.36
C SER A 137 -14.27 11.33 0.56
N THR A 138 -14.30 10.00 0.53
CA THR A 138 -15.19 9.17 1.37
C THR A 138 -14.68 9.05 2.82
N GLY A 139 -13.39 9.30 3.06
CA GLY A 139 -12.77 9.12 4.37
C GLY A 139 -12.73 7.67 4.86
N LEU A 140 -13.03 6.69 4.01
CA LEU A 140 -13.00 5.27 4.38
C LEU A 140 -11.56 4.74 4.44
N PRO A 141 -11.22 3.93 5.45
CA PRO A 141 -9.92 3.27 5.50
C PRO A 141 -9.86 2.13 4.47
N GLY A 142 -8.71 1.98 3.82
CA GLY A 142 -8.46 0.98 2.77
C GLY A 142 -7.87 1.59 1.51
N THR A 143 -7.82 0.80 0.45
CA THR A 143 -7.26 1.21 -0.85
C THR A 143 -8.33 1.07 -1.93
N TRP A 144 -8.71 2.18 -2.55
CA TRP A 144 -9.58 2.17 -3.72
C TRP A 144 -8.82 1.69 -4.95
N LYS A 145 -9.31 0.63 -5.59
CA LYS A 145 -8.77 0.07 -6.84
C LYS A 145 -9.81 0.11 -7.94
N ALA A 146 -9.35 0.22 -9.18
CA ALA A 146 -10.21 0.22 -10.34
C ALA A 146 -10.86 -1.15 -10.57
N LEU A 147 -12.16 -1.15 -10.90
CA LEU A 147 -12.94 -2.32 -11.34
C LEU A 147 -12.59 -2.69 -12.78
N LEU A 148 -11.30 -2.94 -13.03
CA LEU A 148 -10.75 -3.20 -14.35
C LEU A 148 -9.96 -4.50 -14.37
N SER A 149 -10.05 -5.20 -15.50
CA SER A 149 -9.12 -6.27 -15.87
C SER A 149 -8.07 -5.77 -16.87
N THR A 150 -6.90 -6.39 -16.83
CA THR A 150 -5.82 -6.26 -17.83
C THR A 150 -5.24 -7.64 -18.14
N SER A 151 -4.34 -7.73 -19.12
CA SER A 151 -3.62 -8.98 -19.39
C SER A 151 -2.80 -9.53 -18.20
N SER A 152 -2.57 -8.72 -17.17
CA SER A 152 -1.84 -9.09 -15.95
C SER A 152 -2.73 -9.20 -14.70
N GLN A 153 -4.03 -8.88 -14.78
CA GLN A 153 -4.94 -8.88 -13.64
C GLN A 153 -6.37 -9.22 -14.08
N ASP A 154 -6.93 -10.27 -13.49
CA ASP A 154 -8.36 -10.58 -13.58
C ASP A 154 -9.14 -9.78 -12.54
N LEU A 155 -10.33 -9.29 -12.88
CA LEU A 155 -11.13 -8.49 -11.95
C LEU A 155 -11.58 -9.33 -10.75
N ILE A 156 -11.90 -10.60 -10.95
CA ILE A 156 -12.30 -11.50 -9.87
C ILE A 156 -11.26 -11.60 -8.74
N ASP A 157 -9.97 -11.41 -9.05
CA ASP A 157 -8.85 -11.61 -8.14
C ASP A 157 -8.39 -10.32 -7.41
N ILE A 158 -9.02 -9.17 -7.65
CA ILE A 158 -8.59 -7.90 -7.02
C ILE A 158 -8.96 -7.83 -5.53
N VAL A 159 -9.94 -8.62 -5.11
CA VAL A 159 -10.39 -8.80 -3.73
C VAL A 159 -9.85 -10.14 -3.21
N SER A 160 -9.44 -10.19 -1.95
CA SER A 160 -8.91 -11.41 -1.34
C SER A 160 -9.97 -12.54 -1.32
N PRO A 161 -9.58 -13.82 -1.34
CA PRO A 161 -10.54 -14.92 -1.20
C PRO A 161 -11.38 -14.87 0.09
N GLU A 162 -10.83 -14.31 1.16
CA GLU A 162 -11.52 -14.11 2.44
C GLU A 162 -12.61 -13.04 2.32
N ASP A 163 -12.26 -11.89 1.75
CA ASP A 163 -13.20 -10.79 1.52
C ASP A 163 -14.20 -11.08 0.40
N ALA A 164 -13.92 -12.04 -0.48
CA ALA A 164 -14.80 -12.37 -1.60
C ALA A 164 -16.18 -12.91 -1.17
N ALA A 165 -16.33 -13.29 0.10
CA ALA A 165 -17.62 -13.64 0.71
C ALA A 165 -18.44 -12.42 1.14
N ASN A 166 -17.82 -11.24 1.28
CA ASN A 166 -18.47 -10.04 1.79
C ASN A 166 -19.42 -9.42 0.76
N PRO A 167 -20.57 -8.89 1.19
CA PRO A 167 -21.52 -8.24 0.31
C PRO A 167 -20.90 -7.02 -0.36
N VAL A 168 -21.24 -6.83 -1.64
CA VAL A 168 -20.88 -5.64 -2.40
C VAL A 168 -21.97 -4.60 -2.21
N VAL A 169 -21.58 -3.40 -1.79
CA VAL A 169 -22.50 -2.30 -1.49
C VAL A 169 -22.11 -1.03 -2.23
N ASN A 170 -23.06 -0.14 -2.47
CA ASN A 170 -22.77 1.20 -3.00
C ASN A 170 -22.32 2.17 -1.88
N LEU A 171 -22.05 3.44 -2.23
CA LEU A 171 -21.67 4.50 -1.28
C LEU A 171 -22.73 4.78 -0.20
N HIS A 172 -23.98 4.33 -0.38
CA HIS A 172 -25.08 4.47 0.59
C HIS A 172 -25.30 3.21 1.44
N ALA A 173 -24.35 2.27 1.40
CA ALA A 173 -24.42 0.97 2.07
C ALA A 173 -25.59 0.08 1.63
N GLU A 174 -26.18 0.33 0.46
CA GLU A 174 -27.20 -0.52 -0.14
C GLU A 174 -26.54 -1.71 -0.82
N THR A 175 -27.00 -2.92 -0.52
CA THR A 175 -26.43 -4.15 -1.08
C THR A 175 -26.76 -4.31 -2.56
N MET A 176 -25.71 -4.31 -3.38
CA MET A 176 -25.76 -4.58 -4.81
C MET A 176 -25.63 -6.08 -5.09
N PHE A 177 -24.72 -6.76 -4.39
CA PHE A 177 -24.52 -8.22 -4.48
C PHE A 177 -24.36 -8.84 -3.10
N PRO A 178 -24.87 -10.06 -2.90
CA PRO A 178 -24.70 -10.76 -1.63
C PRO A 178 -23.24 -11.16 -1.36
N SER A 179 -22.38 -11.21 -2.39
CA SER A 179 -20.94 -11.40 -2.25
C SER A 179 -20.18 -10.89 -3.49
N TRP A 180 -18.86 -10.72 -3.38
CA TRP A 180 -17.99 -10.47 -4.53
C TRP A 180 -18.13 -11.54 -5.62
N ASN A 181 -18.17 -12.81 -5.22
CA ASN A 181 -18.36 -13.90 -6.18
C ASN A 181 -19.73 -13.85 -6.87
N ALA A 182 -20.76 -13.36 -6.19
CA ALA A 182 -22.09 -13.21 -6.77
C ALA A 182 -22.13 -12.14 -7.86
N LEU A 183 -21.29 -11.10 -7.79
CA LEU A 183 -21.13 -10.11 -8.86
C LEU A 183 -20.85 -10.78 -10.21
N PHE A 184 -20.07 -11.86 -10.25
CA PHE A 184 -19.72 -12.59 -11.49
C PHE A 184 -20.69 -13.75 -11.82
N ALA A 185 -21.43 -14.26 -10.83
CA ALA A 185 -22.31 -15.42 -11.01
C ALA A 185 -23.80 -15.05 -11.23
N ASP A 186 -24.29 -14.06 -10.48
CA ASP A 186 -25.64 -13.52 -10.50
C ASP A 186 -25.51 -11.99 -10.56
N GLN A 187 -25.18 -11.53 -11.76
CA GLN A 187 -24.85 -10.13 -12.07
C GLN A 187 -26.04 -9.18 -11.88
N THR A 188 -27.11 -9.58 -11.21
CA THR A 188 -28.35 -8.80 -11.10
C THR A 188 -28.34 -7.88 -9.87
N ILE A 189 -28.42 -6.57 -10.10
CA ILE A 189 -28.58 -5.57 -9.04
C ILE A 189 -30.07 -5.55 -8.60
N PRO A 190 -30.36 -5.52 -7.29
CA PRO A 190 -31.72 -5.36 -6.80
C PRO A 190 -32.41 -4.09 -7.31
N ASN A 191 -33.71 -4.19 -7.61
CA ASN A 191 -34.49 -3.04 -8.10
C ASN A 191 -34.48 -1.88 -7.09
N GLY A 192 -34.14 -0.68 -7.57
CA GLY A 192 -34.05 0.54 -6.76
C GLY A 192 -32.69 0.77 -6.09
N VAL A 193 -31.73 -0.13 -6.27
CA VAL A 193 -30.34 0.04 -5.82
C VAL A 193 -29.48 0.55 -6.98
N ASN A 194 -28.66 1.55 -6.71
CA ASN A 194 -27.88 2.26 -7.74
C ASN A 194 -26.38 2.19 -7.47
N LEU A 195 -25.57 2.27 -8.53
CA LEU A 195 -24.17 2.66 -8.37
C LEU A 195 -24.07 4.18 -8.32
N TYR A 196 -23.31 4.70 -7.37
CA TYR A 196 -23.07 6.13 -7.25
C TYR A 196 -21.64 6.47 -7.66
N ARG A 197 -21.46 7.64 -8.27
CA ARG A 197 -20.16 8.28 -8.46
C ARG A 197 -19.66 8.85 -7.12
N PHE A 198 -18.36 9.11 -7.00
CA PHE A 198 -17.80 9.70 -5.77
C PHE A 198 -18.38 11.10 -5.43
N ASP A 199 -18.95 11.81 -6.41
CA ASP A 199 -19.69 13.07 -6.25
C ASP A 199 -21.14 12.89 -5.76
N ASP A 200 -21.49 11.68 -5.32
CA ASP A 200 -22.79 11.27 -4.77
C ASP A 200 -23.96 11.31 -5.76
N THR A 201 -23.66 11.30 -7.05
CA THR A 201 -24.70 11.23 -8.09
C THR A 201 -24.87 9.80 -8.62
N ASN A 202 -26.09 9.47 -9.01
CA ASN A 202 -26.39 8.18 -9.61
C ASN A 202 -25.63 8.01 -10.94
N ASN A 203 -25.00 6.85 -11.13
CA ASN A 203 -24.41 6.44 -12.39
C ASN A 203 -25.38 5.51 -13.15
N ASP A 204 -26.07 6.08 -14.13
CA ASP A 204 -26.95 5.34 -15.06
C ASP A 204 -26.26 5.03 -16.41
N ASP A 205 -24.94 5.19 -16.47
CA ASP A 205 -24.12 5.08 -17.67
C ASP A 205 -23.19 3.85 -17.65
N LEU A 206 -22.59 3.58 -18.81
CA LEU A 206 -21.65 2.49 -19.03
C LEU A 206 -20.37 2.61 -18.18
N LEU A 207 -19.93 1.49 -17.61
CA LEU A 207 -18.60 1.35 -17.04
C LEU A 207 -17.68 0.56 -17.96
N PHE A 208 -16.46 1.05 -18.17
CA PHE A 208 -15.34 0.24 -18.63
C PHE A 208 -14.95 -0.77 -17.56
N THR A 209 -14.72 -2.02 -17.98
CA THR A 209 -14.21 -3.10 -17.11
C THR A 209 -13.14 -3.93 -17.79
N GLY A 210 -13.26 -4.18 -19.10
CA GLY A 210 -12.35 -5.10 -19.80
C GLY A 210 -12.46 -6.54 -19.29
N THR A 211 -13.56 -6.87 -18.63
CA THR A 211 -13.76 -8.12 -17.90
C THR A 211 -14.82 -8.98 -18.61
N ASN A 212 -14.60 -10.29 -18.66
CA ASN A 212 -15.61 -11.25 -19.07
C ASN A 212 -16.66 -11.45 -17.97
N ALA A 213 -17.79 -12.06 -18.31
CA ALA A 213 -18.85 -12.36 -17.36
C ALA A 213 -18.39 -13.19 -16.13
N ASP A 214 -17.37 -14.04 -16.29
CA ASP A 214 -16.80 -14.86 -15.22
C ASP A 214 -15.74 -14.13 -14.38
N GLY A 215 -15.52 -12.85 -14.63
CA GLY A 215 -14.56 -12.02 -13.89
C GLY A 215 -13.11 -12.09 -14.40
N THR A 216 -12.84 -12.93 -15.41
CA THR A 216 -11.53 -13.00 -16.07
C THR A 216 -11.32 -11.85 -17.05
N HIS A 217 -10.07 -11.51 -17.35
CA HIS A 217 -9.75 -10.46 -18.31
C HIS A 217 -10.21 -10.82 -19.72
N SER A 218 -10.68 -9.79 -20.43
CA SER A 218 -10.99 -9.87 -21.83
C SER A 218 -9.85 -9.33 -22.68
N LYS A 219 -9.75 -9.81 -23.92
CA LYS A 219 -8.79 -9.29 -24.91
C LYS A 219 -9.15 -7.90 -25.42
N SER A 220 -10.37 -7.42 -25.18
CA SER A 220 -10.80 -6.07 -25.55
C SER A 220 -10.75 -5.14 -24.34
N SER A 221 -9.55 -4.91 -23.83
CA SER A 221 -9.25 -4.02 -22.68
C SER A 221 -8.63 -2.70 -23.12
N CYS A 222 -8.85 -2.23 -24.36
CA CYS A 222 -8.20 -1.00 -24.85
C CYS A 222 -6.66 -1.04 -24.78
N LEU A 223 -6.05 -2.20 -25.07
CA LEU A 223 -4.63 -2.48 -24.82
C LEU A 223 -4.26 -2.24 -23.36
N ASP A 224 -4.98 -2.89 -22.44
CA ASP A 224 -4.82 -2.69 -21.00
C ASP A 224 -4.93 -1.22 -20.59
N TRP A 225 -5.90 -0.53 -21.19
CA TRP A 225 -6.30 0.85 -20.95
C TRP A 225 -5.26 1.89 -21.36
N THR A 226 -4.47 1.60 -22.39
CA THR A 226 -3.43 2.49 -22.91
C THR A 226 -3.71 3.01 -24.32
N ALA A 227 -4.92 2.76 -24.85
CA ALA A 227 -5.25 3.16 -26.21
C ALA A 227 -6.71 3.54 -26.43
N THR A 228 -6.93 4.64 -27.17
CA THR A 228 -8.25 5.14 -27.55
C THR A 228 -8.79 4.54 -28.86
N GLY A 229 -7.98 3.82 -29.64
CA GLY A 229 -8.34 3.32 -30.99
C GLY A 229 -8.68 1.83 -31.09
N HIS A 230 -8.83 1.14 -29.95
CA HIS A 230 -9.00 -0.32 -29.87
C HIS A 230 -10.42 -0.72 -29.45
N TRP A 231 -10.66 -2.02 -29.25
CA TRP A 231 -11.92 -2.54 -28.73
C TRP A 231 -11.88 -2.57 -27.20
N GLY A 232 -12.97 -2.11 -26.58
CA GLY A 232 -13.16 -2.05 -25.13
C GLY A 232 -14.43 -2.78 -24.71
N TRP A 233 -14.41 -3.50 -23.60
CA TRP A 233 -15.63 -4.04 -22.98
C TRP A 233 -16.22 -3.05 -21.99
N PHE A 234 -17.54 -2.88 -22.11
CA PHE A 234 -18.36 -2.05 -21.25
C PHE A 234 -19.48 -2.88 -20.62
N HIS A 235 -19.93 -2.46 -19.45
CA HIS A 235 -21.14 -2.99 -18.84
C HIS A 235 -22.09 -1.87 -18.44
N TRP A 236 -23.38 -2.16 -18.53
CA TRP A 236 -24.45 -1.23 -18.21
C TRP A 236 -24.78 -1.26 -16.72
N PHE A 237 -24.77 -0.11 -16.08
CA PHE A 237 -25.45 0.05 -14.80
C PHE A 237 -26.83 0.62 -15.04
N ASN A 238 -27.86 -0.06 -14.53
CA ASN A 238 -29.23 0.46 -14.47
C ASN A 238 -29.90 0.83 -15.80
N TYR A 239 -29.84 -0.04 -16.82
CA TYR A 239 -30.69 0.18 -18.01
C TYR A 239 -32.17 -0.10 -17.71
N TYR A 240 -32.97 0.97 -17.56
CA TYR A 240 -34.43 0.89 -17.63
C TYR A 240 -34.84 0.57 -19.08
N MET A 241 -35.11 -0.70 -19.38
CA MET A 241 -35.86 -1.06 -20.59
C MET A 241 -37.22 -0.36 -20.51
N THR A 242 -37.40 0.71 -21.28
CA THR A 242 -38.71 1.36 -21.43
C THR A 242 -39.69 0.34 -22.01
N ALA A 243 -40.86 0.23 -21.38
CA ALA A 243 -41.90 -0.74 -21.72
C ALA A 243 -42.26 -0.67 -23.22
N GLY A 244 -41.70 -1.59 -24.00
CA GLY A 244 -41.86 -1.67 -25.45
C GLY A 244 -41.25 -2.95 -26.01
N ASP A 245 -40.14 -3.42 -25.44
CA ASP A 245 -39.55 -4.71 -25.78
C ASP A 245 -40.15 -5.82 -24.92
N THR A 246 -40.96 -6.67 -25.56
CA THR A 246 -41.57 -7.83 -24.94
C THR A 246 -40.56 -8.95 -24.79
N GLU A 247 -39.66 -8.83 -23.83
CA GLU A 247 -39.14 -9.99 -23.10
C GLU A 247 -39.23 -9.72 -21.60
N THR A 248 -39.61 -10.78 -20.90
CA THR A 248 -40.07 -10.82 -19.51
C THR A 248 -39.10 -10.18 -18.51
N GLY A 249 -39.56 -9.16 -17.79
CA GLY A 249 -39.05 -8.71 -16.48
C GLY A 249 -37.52 -8.68 -16.34
N GLY A 250 -36.87 -7.71 -16.99
CA GLY A 250 -35.42 -7.63 -17.07
C GLY A 250 -34.72 -7.37 -15.74
N SER A 251 -33.77 -8.23 -15.41
CA SER A 251 -32.81 -8.09 -14.32
C SER A 251 -31.73 -7.06 -14.67
N HIS A 252 -31.32 -6.21 -13.72
CA HIS A 252 -30.28 -5.20 -13.91
C HIS A 252 -28.88 -5.84 -13.93
N LEU A 253 -28.31 -6.15 -15.09
CA LEU A 253 -27.03 -6.88 -15.19
C LEU A 253 -25.81 -5.95 -15.04
N PHE A 254 -24.97 -6.16 -14.02
CA PHE A 254 -23.72 -5.45 -13.72
C PHE A 254 -22.58 -5.82 -14.68
N LEU A 255 -22.59 -7.02 -15.26
CA LEU A 255 -21.66 -7.44 -16.32
C LEU A 255 -22.40 -7.96 -17.57
N ASP A 256 -23.26 -7.14 -18.20
CA ASP A 256 -23.93 -7.55 -19.45
C ASP A 256 -23.04 -7.41 -20.71
N ARG A 257 -23.36 -8.19 -21.75
CA ARG A 257 -22.74 -8.15 -23.07
C ARG A 257 -23.22 -6.90 -23.84
N GLY A 258 -22.53 -5.78 -23.70
CA GLY A 258 -22.71 -4.63 -24.59
C GLY A 258 -22.21 -4.95 -26.01
N ASP A 259 -23.06 -4.76 -27.03
CA ASP A 259 -22.67 -4.84 -28.44
C ASP A 259 -21.79 -3.63 -28.83
N ASP A 260 -20.47 -3.82 -28.66
CA ASP A 260 -19.35 -3.25 -29.42
C ASP A 260 -19.18 -1.70 -29.53
N PRO A 261 -18.77 -1.01 -28.45
CA PRO A 261 -18.16 0.32 -28.57
C PRO A 261 -16.62 0.25 -28.61
N ASN A 262 -16.04 1.09 -29.46
CA ASN A 262 -14.59 1.34 -29.53
C ASN A 262 -14.15 2.17 -28.31
N CYS A 263 -12.88 2.06 -27.90
CA CYS A 263 -12.23 2.84 -26.85
C CYS A 263 -12.25 4.38 -27.11
N THR A 264 -12.87 4.85 -28.19
CA THR A 264 -13.15 6.25 -28.46
C THR A 264 -14.38 6.78 -27.74
N TYR A 265 -15.24 5.91 -27.20
CA TYR A 265 -16.42 6.31 -26.43
C TYR A 265 -16.02 6.87 -25.07
N PHE A 266 -16.74 7.89 -24.59
CA PHE A 266 -16.56 8.45 -23.26
C PHE A 266 -17.45 7.70 -22.28
N GLY A 267 -16.83 6.91 -21.39
CA GLY A 267 -17.51 6.13 -20.36
C GLY A 267 -16.88 6.35 -18.99
N TYR A 268 -17.59 5.96 -17.94
CA TYR A 268 -17.03 5.90 -16.60
C TYR A 268 -16.26 4.59 -16.42
N PHE A 269 -15.53 4.43 -15.32
CA PHE A 269 -15.10 3.12 -14.83
C PHE A 269 -15.36 3.05 -13.33
N GLY A 270 -15.49 1.83 -12.84
CA GLY A 270 -15.79 1.59 -11.43
C GLY A 270 -14.54 1.54 -10.58
N CYS A 271 -14.74 1.70 -9.27
CA CYS A 271 -13.75 1.56 -8.22
C CYS A 271 -14.34 0.69 -7.11
N VAL A 272 -13.52 -0.14 -6.48
CA VAL A 272 -13.85 -0.88 -5.26
C VAL A 272 -12.88 -0.50 -4.16
N LEU A 273 -13.41 -0.29 -2.95
CA LEU A 273 -12.62 -0.19 -1.76
C LEU A 273 -12.17 -1.59 -1.38
N VAL A 274 -10.90 -1.89 -1.64
CA VAL A 274 -10.26 -3.07 -1.10
C VAL A 274 -9.94 -2.75 0.36
N PRO A 275 -10.48 -3.53 1.33
CA PRO A 275 -10.21 -3.30 2.74
C PRO A 275 -8.71 -3.24 3.01
N PRO A 276 -8.26 -2.54 4.07
CA PRO A 276 -6.94 -2.80 4.63
C PRO A 276 -6.85 -4.31 4.83
N THR A 277 -5.85 -4.98 4.25
CA THR A 277 -5.75 -6.43 4.39
C THR A 277 -5.11 -6.75 5.74
N ASP A 278 -5.88 -7.37 6.63
CA ASP A 278 -5.36 -8.19 7.75
C ASP A 278 -4.89 -9.58 7.30
N ASP A 279 -4.91 -9.86 5.99
CA ASP A 279 -4.29 -11.03 5.41
C ASP A 279 -2.79 -10.99 5.74
N VAL A 280 -2.44 -11.55 6.91
CA VAL A 280 -1.07 -11.69 7.39
C VAL A 280 -0.20 -12.44 6.37
N ASP A 281 -0.81 -13.18 5.44
CA ASP A 281 -0.11 -13.90 4.38
C ASP A 281 0.08 -13.04 3.11
N ARG A 282 -0.43 -11.79 3.06
CA ARG A 282 -0.20 -10.81 2.00
C ARG A 282 0.46 -9.52 2.50
N CYS A 283 1.07 -8.83 1.54
CA CYS A 283 1.75 -7.57 1.71
C CYS A 283 0.89 -6.39 1.22
N PRO A 284 1.21 -5.14 1.63
CA PRO A 284 0.48 -3.96 1.17
C PRO A 284 0.43 -3.78 -0.36
N ASP A 285 1.42 -4.34 -1.08
CA ASP A 285 1.46 -4.37 -2.54
C ASP A 285 0.57 -5.48 -3.17
N GLY A 286 -0.17 -6.21 -2.34
CA GLY A 286 -1.11 -7.26 -2.76
C GLY A 286 -0.47 -8.63 -3.03
N PHE A 287 0.86 -8.72 -3.02
CA PHE A 287 1.59 -9.98 -3.23
C PHE A 287 1.75 -10.77 -1.92
N PRO A 288 2.00 -12.09 -1.99
CA PRO A 288 2.18 -12.89 -0.79
C PRO A 288 3.34 -12.38 0.07
N ARG A 289 3.13 -12.28 1.38
CA ARG A 289 4.18 -12.13 2.39
C ARG A 289 5.10 -13.33 2.38
N GLY A 290 4.61 -14.51 2.03
CA GLY A 290 5.43 -15.70 1.89
C GLY A 290 5.97 -16.23 3.22
N THR A 291 6.53 -17.44 3.17
CA THR A 291 7.18 -18.09 4.31
C THR A 291 8.67 -18.17 4.06
N ALA A 292 9.49 -17.94 5.10
CA ALA A 292 10.94 -17.99 4.99
C ALA A 292 11.43 -19.26 4.23
N SER A 293 12.10 -19.06 3.10
CA SER A 293 12.56 -20.14 2.21
C SER A 293 14.08 -20.18 2.08
N ASP A 294 14.59 -21.26 1.49
CA ASP A 294 15.92 -21.27 0.91
C ASP A 294 15.94 -20.42 -0.38
N VAL A 295 17.14 -19.95 -0.75
CA VAL A 295 17.37 -19.23 -2.02
C VAL A 295 17.14 -20.17 -3.20
N ARG A 296 16.41 -19.70 -4.21
CA ARG A 296 16.19 -20.42 -5.48
C ARG A 296 16.66 -19.59 -6.67
N LEU A 297 17.13 -20.27 -7.70
CA LEU A 297 17.34 -19.65 -9.01
C LEU A 297 15.97 -19.48 -9.67
N VAL A 298 15.65 -18.25 -10.09
CA VAL A 298 14.44 -17.94 -10.86
C VAL A 298 14.73 -18.14 -12.34
N GLN A 299 15.77 -17.49 -12.83
CA GLN A 299 16.16 -17.54 -14.24
C GLN A 299 17.67 -17.41 -14.38
N ALA A 300 18.28 -18.27 -15.20
CA ALA A 300 19.69 -18.17 -15.52
C ALA A 300 19.92 -17.07 -16.56
N PHE A 301 21.00 -16.30 -16.39
CA PHE A 301 21.43 -15.28 -17.35
C PHE A 301 22.93 -15.37 -17.63
N SER A 302 23.29 -15.12 -18.89
CA SER A 302 24.66 -14.89 -19.32
C SER A 302 24.63 -13.93 -20.51
N PRO A 303 25.37 -12.81 -20.50
CA PRO A 303 26.25 -12.30 -19.42
C PRO A 303 25.55 -11.94 -18.10
N ALA A 304 26.33 -11.55 -17.09
CA ALA A 304 25.82 -11.28 -15.74
C ALA A 304 24.85 -10.09 -15.72
N LEU A 305 23.85 -10.18 -14.83
CA LEU A 305 22.91 -9.09 -14.56
C LEU A 305 23.51 -8.04 -13.64
N GLU A 306 22.88 -6.87 -13.55
CA GLU A 306 23.17 -5.81 -12.56
C GLU A 306 21.92 -5.40 -11.77
N GLY A 307 21.05 -4.56 -12.32
CA GLY A 307 19.85 -4.05 -11.63
C GLY A 307 18.67 -5.00 -11.68
N VAL A 308 17.82 -4.95 -10.65
CA VAL A 308 16.46 -5.50 -10.65
C VAL A 308 15.46 -4.46 -10.17
N ALA A 309 14.33 -4.33 -10.87
CA ALA A 309 13.17 -3.56 -10.41
C ALA A 309 11.94 -4.46 -10.34
N VAL A 310 11.08 -4.17 -9.37
CA VAL A 310 9.72 -4.73 -9.29
C VAL A 310 8.74 -3.57 -9.46
N CYS A 311 8.03 -3.52 -10.57
CA CYS A 311 7.05 -2.47 -10.82
C CYS A 311 5.76 -2.71 -10.02
N PRO A 312 4.92 -1.68 -9.80
CA PRO A 312 3.68 -1.80 -9.03
C PRO A 312 2.70 -2.87 -9.54
N ASN A 313 2.71 -3.17 -10.84
CA ASN A 313 1.90 -4.24 -11.44
C ASN A 313 2.45 -5.65 -11.17
N GLY A 314 3.58 -5.77 -10.47
CA GLY A 314 4.26 -7.02 -10.16
C GLY A 314 5.27 -7.49 -11.20
N ASP A 315 5.50 -6.72 -12.27
CA ASP A 315 6.52 -7.05 -13.26
C ASP A 315 7.92 -6.95 -12.67
N VAL A 316 8.75 -7.94 -13.01
CA VAL A 316 10.15 -7.97 -12.59
C VAL A 316 11.03 -7.68 -13.80
N PHE A 317 11.78 -6.60 -13.74
CA PHE A 317 12.74 -6.20 -14.77
C PHE A 317 14.16 -6.41 -14.29
N VAL A 318 15.06 -6.77 -15.21
CA VAL A 318 16.49 -6.88 -14.94
C VAL A 318 17.31 -6.23 -16.05
N SER A 319 18.46 -5.63 -15.69
CA SER A 319 19.42 -5.11 -16.66
C SER A 319 20.58 -6.07 -16.89
N GLN A 320 21.03 -6.11 -18.14
CA GLN A 320 22.22 -6.82 -18.57
C GLN A 320 23.18 -5.82 -19.26
N PRO A 321 24.18 -5.30 -18.53
CA PRO A 321 25.01 -4.19 -18.99
C PRO A 321 25.84 -4.53 -20.24
N GLU A 322 26.42 -5.73 -20.29
CA GLU A 322 27.32 -6.15 -21.38
C GLU A 322 26.63 -6.20 -22.76
N THR A 323 25.32 -6.44 -22.77
CA THR A 323 24.50 -6.52 -23.99
C THR A 323 23.57 -5.31 -24.13
N ALA A 324 23.68 -4.33 -23.23
CA ALA A 324 22.83 -3.17 -23.13
C ALA A 324 21.32 -3.49 -23.17
N SER A 325 20.92 -4.60 -22.56
CA SER A 325 19.58 -5.15 -22.66
C SER A 325 18.81 -5.03 -21.35
N ILE A 326 17.51 -4.75 -21.45
CA ILE A 326 16.55 -4.79 -20.34
C ILE A 326 15.57 -5.93 -20.63
N PHE A 327 15.40 -6.83 -19.67
CA PHE A 327 14.48 -7.97 -19.78
C PHE A 327 13.35 -7.85 -18.77
N ARG A 328 12.13 -8.20 -19.19
CA ARG A 328 11.04 -8.55 -18.28
C ARG A 328 11.13 -10.05 -18.00
N VAL A 329 11.20 -10.42 -16.74
CA VAL A 329 11.37 -11.83 -16.32
C VAL A 329 10.02 -12.42 -15.97
N ALA A 330 9.66 -13.49 -16.66
CA ALA A 330 8.49 -14.27 -16.30
C ALA A 330 8.80 -15.16 -15.08
N LEU A 331 7.90 -15.16 -14.10
CA LEU A 331 8.10 -15.86 -12.83
C LEU A 331 7.55 -17.30 -12.83
N ASP A 332 6.93 -17.70 -13.93
CA ASP A 332 6.43 -19.06 -14.18
C ASP A 332 7.51 -20.00 -14.78
N GLY A 333 8.73 -19.48 -14.97
CA GLY A 333 9.85 -20.20 -15.57
C GLY A 333 9.86 -20.19 -17.10
N SER A 334 8.99 -19.40 -17.75
CA SER A 334 9.12 -19.13 -19.18
C SER A 334 10.32 -18.22 -19.48
N GLU A 335 10.75 -18.24 -20.75
CA GLU A 335 11.92 -17.48 -21.18
C GLU A 335 11.72 -15.97 -20.96
N PRO A 336 12.76 -15.24 -20.52
CA PRO A 336 12.66 -13.81 -20.28
C PRO A 336 12.38 -13.05 -21.59
N GLU A 337 11.48 -12.07 -21.51
CA GLU A 337 11.11 -11.21 -22.63
C GLU A 337 12.13 -10.07 -22.74
N LEU A 338 12.78 -9.93 -23.90
CA LEU A 338 13.54 -8.72 -24.19
C LEU A 338 12.57 -7.53 -24.25
N TRP A 339 12.68 -6.64 -23.27
CA TRP A 339 11.81 -5.48 -23.16
C TRP A 339 12.28 -4.35 -24.06
N THR A 340 13.57 -4.00 -23.96
CA THR A 340 14.23 -3.04 -24.85
C THR A 340 15.75 -3.17 -24.78
N THR A 341 16.45 -2.40 -25.62
CA THR A 341 17.91 -2.27 -25.62
C THR A 341 18.30 -0.80 -25.63
N LEU A 342 19.42 -0.45 -25.00
CA LEU A 342 20.01 0.89 -24.97
C LEU A 342 21.37 0.88 -25.69
N PRO A 343 21.43 0.84 -27.03
CA PRO A 343 22.67 0.61 -27.75
C PRO A 343 23.81 1.57 -27.37
N GLY A 344 24.96 1.03 -26.97
CA GLY A 344 26.11 1.83 -26.55
C GLY A 344 26.15 2.20 -25.06
N HIS A 345 25.11 1.82 -24.30
CA HIS A 345 24.99 2.11 -22.88
C HIS A 345 25.18 0.87 -22.00
N GLN A 346 25.39 1.08 -20.71
CA GLN A 346 25.59 0.07 -19.67
C GLN A 346 24.52 0.22 -18.59
N PRO A 347 23.30 -0.32 -18.82
CA PRO A 347 22.22 -0.22 -17.86
C PRO A 347 22.55 -0.95 -16.55
N LEU A 348 22.41 -0.25 -15.42
CA LEU A 348 22.62 -0.76 -14.06
C LEU A 348 21.31 -0.77 -13.26
N GLY A 349 21.28 -0.07 -12.13
CA GLY A 349 20.13 0.06 -11.25
C GLY A 349 18.95 0.71 -11.95
N MET A 350 17.76 0.28 -11.54
CA MET A 350 16.52 0.71 -12.16
C MET A 350 15.41 0.73 -11.13
N ASP A 351 14.42 1.57 -11.38
CA ASP A 351 13.22 1.62 -10.57
C ASP A 351 12.02 2.04 -11.43
N CYS A 352 10.82 1.65 -11.01
CA CYS A 352 9.59 1.98 -11.73
C CYS A 352 8.82 3.07 -10.98
N ALA A 353 8.27 4.03 -11.72
CA ALA A 353 7.26 4.92 -11.16
C ALA A 353 5.94 4.17 -10.90
N SER A 354 5.14 4.71 -10.00
CA SER A 354 3.84 5.26 -10.41
C SER A 354 3.14 4.51 -11.50
N ASP A 355 3.20 5.03 -12.71
CA ASP A 355 2.52 4.59 -13.93
C ASP A 355 3.16 3.36 -14.62
N GLY A 356 4.19 2.75 -14.04
CA GLY A 356 4.93 1.63 -14.63
C GLY A 356 6.07 2.05 -15.56
N VAL A 357 6.34 3.34 -15.71
CA VAL A 357 7.51 3.83 -16.47
C VAL A 357 8.79 3.43 -15.74
N LEU A 358 9.74 2.87 -16.49
CA LEU A 358 11.05 2.46 -16.00
C LEU A 358 12.06 3.60 -16.10
N TYR A 359 12.81 3.83 -15.03
CA TYR A 359 13.98 4.69 -15.00
C TYR A 359 15.22 3.85 -14.77
N VAL A 360 16.20 3.96 -15.66
CA VAL A 360 17.39 3.09 -15.68
C VAL A 360 18.65 3.92 -15.67
N ALA A 361 19.52 3.71 -14.68
CA ALA A 361 20.84 4.34 -14.64
C ALA A 361 21.79 3.72 -15.67
N ASP A 362 22.63 4.55 -16.26
CA ASP A 362 23.69 4.17 -17.19
C ASP A 362 25.08 4.51 -16.63
N PHE A 363 25.93 3.49 -16.51
CA PHE A 363 27.29 3.62 -15.96
C PHE A 363 28.33 4.12 -16.98
N GLY A 364 27.94 4.32 -18.25
CA GLY A 364 28.86 4.70 -19.32
C GLY A 364 29.73 5.92 -19.01
N SER A 365 31.04 5.83 -19.23
CA SER A 365 32.02 6.80 -18.71
C SER A 365 32.02 8.20 -19.34
N ASP A 366 31.43 8.37 -20.53
CA ASP A 366 31.47 9.63 -21.29
C ASP A 366 30.09 10.24 -21.58
N ASP A 367 29.00 9.47 -21.39
CA ASP A 367 27.61 9.87 -21.68
C ASP A 367 26.61 9.29 -20.66
N ALA A 368 27.04 9.02 -19.42
CA ALA A 368 26.16 8.51 -18.35
C ALA A 368 24.91 9.37 -18.19
N SER A 369 23.78 8.73 -17.98
CA SER A 369 22.50 9.39 -17.70
C SER A 369 21.55 8.44 -16.97
N VAL A 370 20.33 8.90 -16.74
CA VAL A 370 19.18 8.07 -16.40
C VAL A 370 18.27 8.05 -17.61
N PHE A 371 17.87 6.86 -18.07
CA PHE A 371 16.96 6.69 -19.19
C PHE A 371 15.54 6.46 -18.70
N ARG A 372 14.59 7.23 -19.24
CA ARG A 372 13.15 6.98 -19.11
C ARG A 372 12.70 6.05 -20.23
N ILE A 373 12.08 4.93 -19.88
CA ILE A 373 11.59 3.88 -20.80
C ILE A 373 10.10 3.67 -20.49
N ALA A 374 9.22 4.15 -21.38
CA ALA A 374 7.78 4.18 -21.11
C ALA A 374 7.05 2.88 -21.49
N ALA A 375 7.60 2.12 -22.44
CA ALA A 375 6.94 0.94 -22.97
C ALA A 375 7.95 -0.03 -23.59
N LYS A 376 7.45 -1.21 -23.96
CA LYS A 376 8.23 -2.22 -24.69
C LYS A 376 8.76 -1.65 -26.00
N ASN A 377 10.03 -1.94 -26.30
CA ASN A 377 10.80 -1.44 -27.44
C ASN A 377 11.01 0.08 -27.47
N ASP A 378 10.69 0.82 -26.39
CA ASP A 378 11.09 2.21 -26.27
C ASP A 378 12.62 2.27 -26.17
N PRO A 379 13.32 2.99 -27.08
CA PRO A 379 14.79 3.09 -27.06
C PRO A 379 15.33 3.89 -25.87
N GLY A 380 14.46 4.45 -25.04
CA GLY A 380 14.82 5.23 -23.87
C GLY A 380 15.07 6.70 -24.22
N THR A 381 14.61 7.60 -23.36
CA THR A 381 14.93 9.03 -23.41
C THR A 381 15.82 9.39 -22.23
N ALA A 382 17.02 9.88 -22.51
CA ALA A 382 17.95 10.34 -21.47
C ALA A 382 17.38 11.56 -20.73
N LEU A 383 17.44 11.55 -19.40
CA LEU A 383 17.12 12.68 -18.55
C LEU A 383 18.17 13.80 -18.69
N PRO A 384 17.80 15.07 -18.45
CA PRO A 384 18.64 16.21 -18.77
C PRO A 384 19.86 16.31 -17.85
N ASN A 385 20.99 16.74 -18.42
CA ASN A 385 22.18 17.07 -17.66
C ASN A 385 22.01 18.38 -16.86
N ILE A 386 22.82 18.53 -15.81
CA ILE A 386 22.95 19.80 -15.07
C ILE A 386 23.76 20.80 -15.92
N PRO A 387 23.22 22.00 -16.25
CA PRO A 387 23.93 22.96 -17.08
C PRO A 387 25.29 23.38 -16.50
N GLY A 388 26.37 23.16 -17.26
CA GLY A 388 27.73 23.58 -16.90
C GLY A 388 28.44 22.70 -15.88
N ASP A 389 27.85 21.58 -15.49
CA ASP A 389 28.37 20.67 -14.44
C ASP A 389 29.42 19.66 -14.96
N GLY A 390 29.59 19.55 -16.28
CA GLY A 390 30.56 18.66 -16.90
C GLY A 390 30.05 17.25 -17.19
N GLY A 391 28.76 16.98 -16.91
CA GLY A 391 28.10 15.70 -17.18
C GLY A 391 28.18 14.74 -15.99
N TYR A 392 27.50 13.61 -16.15
CA TYR A 392 27.54 12.49 -15.20
C TYR A 392 28.67 11.54 -15.56
N HIS A 393 29.19 10.81 -14.58
CA HIS A 393 30.37 9.96 -14.80
C HIS A 393 30.02 8.48 -14.81
N ALA A 394 29.17 8.06 -13.86
CA ALA A 394 28.82 6.67 -13.69
C ALA A 394 27.51 6.56 -12.90
N MET A 395 26.37 6.74 -13.56
CA MET A 395 25.08 6.55 -12.89
C MET A 395 24.93 5.09 -12.50
N ASN A 396 24.47 4.84 -11.27
CA ASN A 396 24.48 3.49 -10.72
C ASN A 396 23.11 3.03 -10.22
N GLY A 397 22.63 3.55 -9.10
CA GLY A 397 21.32 3.26 -8.54
C GLY A 397 20.29 4.32 -8.92
N VAL A 398 19.02 3.92 -8.96
CA VAL A 398 17.86 4.79 -9.19
C VAL A 398 16.79 4.49 -8.14
N ALA A 399 16.17 5.53 -7.60
CA ALA A 399 14.97 5.42 -6.80
C ALA A 399 13.96 6.48 -7.26
N VAL A 400 12.74 6.04 -7.58
CA VAL A 400 11.63 6.94 -7.91
C VAL A 400 10.89 7.29 -6.62
N VAL A 401 10.57 8.58 -6.46
CA VAL A 401 9.70 9.08 -5.40
C VAL A 401 8.55 9.82 -6.06
N ASP A 402 7.40 9.17 -6.13
CA ASP A 402 6.21 9.72 -6.78
C ASP A 402 5.83 11.10 -6.21
N GLY A 403 5.53 12.04 -7.09
CA GLY A 403 5.25 13.43 -6.73
C GLY A 403 6.47 14.29 -6.37
N VAL A 404 7.68 13.71 -6.28
CA VAL A 404 8.92 14.42 -5.96
C VAL A 404 9.92 14.38 -7.12
N GLY A 405 10.22 13.18 -7.64
CA GLY A 405 11.13 13.00 -8.77
C GLY A 405 11.98 11.75 -8.67
N ILE A 406 13.03 11.70 -9.49
CA ILE A 406 13.95 10.55 -9.59
C ILE A 406 15.27 10.87 -8.93
N TYR A 407 15.68 10.07 -7.96
CA TYR A 407 17.02 10.12 -7.38
C TYR A 407 17.93 9.14 -8.08
N ALA A 408 19.13 9.58 -8.43
CA ALA A 408 20.16 8.71 -8.96
C ALA A 408 21.50 8.95 -8.27
N THR A 409 22.28 7.90 -8.13
CA THR A 409 23.65 7.98 -7.63
C THR A 409 24.63 8.08 -8.79
N ASP A 410 25.54 9.05 -8.72
CA ASP A 410 26.65 9.21 -9.68
C ASP A 410 27.95 8.80 -8.98
N ALA A 411 28.45 7.62 -9.35
CA ALA A 411 29.53 6.89 -8.70
C ALA A 411 30.90 7.30 -9.27
N THR A 412 31.41 8.47 -8.89
CA THR A 412 32.76 8.87 -9.27
C THR A 412 33.82 8.15 -8.42
N ASN A 413 34.99 7.86 -9.00
CA ASN A 413 36.12 7.35 -8.22
C ASN A 413 36.62 8.45 -7.25
N THR A 414 36.86 8.10 -5.99
CA THR A 414 37.33 8.99 -4.89
C THR A 414 36.32 10.01 -4.36
N LEU A 415 35.74 9.79 -3.16
CA LEU A 415 35.03 10.73 -2.24
C LEU A 415 34.26 11.93 -2.84
N THR A 416 33.87 11.88 -4.10
CA THR A 416 33.30 12.99 -4.89
C THR A 416 31.97 12.58 -5.49
N GLY A 417 31.54 11.34 -5.24
CA GLY A 417 30.26 10.84 -5.70
C GLY A 417 29.13 11.68 -5.13
N ARG A 418 27.98 11.58 -5.77
CA ARG A 418 26.87 12.47 -5.52
C ARG A 418 25.53 11.77 -5.70
N ILE A 419 24.50 12.41 -5.17
CA ILE A 419 23.11 12.07 -5.46
C ILE A 419 22.55 13.23 -6.29
N VAL A 420 21.98 12.89 -7.43
CA VAL A 420 21.29 13.80 -8.34
C VAL A 420 19.80 13.58 -8.20
N LEU A 421 19.04 14.66 -8.08
CA LEU A 421 17.58 14.66 -8.18
C LEU A 421 17.20 15.18 -9.57
N PHE A 422 16.37 14.43 -10.28
CA PHE A 422 15.64 14.86 -11.46
C PHE A 422 14.20 15.18 -11.05
N ALA A 423 13.93 16.44 -10.75
CA ALA A 423 12.62 16.90 -10.31
C ALA A 423 11.72 17.16 -11.53
N GLU A 424 10.53 16.58 -11.54
CA GLU A 424 9.57 16.78 -12.63
C GLU A 424 8.89 18.15 -12.50
N GLN A 425 9.08 19.01 -13.49
CA GLN A 425 8.52 20.37 -13.53
C GLN A 425 7.13 20.39 -14.18
N SER A 426 6.89 19.47 -15.09
CA SER A 426 5.63 19.20 -15.77
C SER A 426 5.73 17.80 -16.39
N PRO A 427 4.62 17.16 -16.82
CA PRO A 427 4.66 15.79 -17.31
C PRO A 427 5.78 15.55 -18.34
N ASN A 428 6.70 14.66 -17.99
CA ASN A 428 7.89 14.24 -18.74
C ASN A 428 8.98 15.32 -18.94
N VAL A 429 8.94 16.42 -18.19
CA VAL A 429 9.93 17.50 -18.24
C VAL A 429 10.64 17.60 -16.90
N PHE A 430 11.94 17.35 -16.90
CA PHE A 430 12.74 17.26 -15.69
C PHE A 430 13.75 18.41 -15.59
N GLU A 431 14.10 18.77 -14.35
CA GLU A 431 15.26 19.59 -14.02
C GLU A 431 16.17 18.81 -13.08
N ALA A 432 17.47 18.78 -13.38
CA ALA A 432 18.46 18.05 -12.60
C ALA A 432 19.19 18.96 -11.62
N SER A 433 19.41 18.47 -10.39
CA SER A 433 20.19 19.17 -9.37
C SER A 433 20.98 18.19 -8.49
N VAL A 434 22.14 18.63 -7.98
CA VAL A 434 22.91 17.84 -6.99
C VAL A 434 22.33 18.10 -5.60
N VAL A 435 21.80 17.05 -4.96
CA VAL A 435 21.22 17.13 -3.61
C VAL A 435 22.17 16.67 -2.52
N LYS A 436 23.18 15.85 -2.86
CA LYS A 436 24.32 15.50 -1.98
C LYS A 436 25.58 15.31 -2.79
N SER A 437 26.73 15.64 -2.20
CA SER A 437 28.05 15.46 -2.79
C SER A 437 29.03 14.95 -1.74
N GLY A 438 30.23 14.58 -2.17
CA GLY A 438 31.29 14.14 -1.27
C GLY A 438 31.13 12.69 -0.81
N LEU A 439 30.43 11.87 -1.59
CA LEU A 439 30.04 10.51 -1.21
C LEU A 439 31.12 9.49 -1.63
N PRO A 440 31.46 8.53 -0.74
CA PRO A 440 32.42 7.47 -1.02
C PRO A 440 31.82 6.37 -1.91
N PHE A 441 31.75 6.63 -3.22
CA PHE A 441 31.22 5.70 -4.23
C PHE A 441 29.78 5.28 -3.88
N PRO A 442 28.81 6.20 -4.04
CA PRO A 442 27.40 5.86 -3.86
C PRO A 442 27.00 4.86 -4.93
N ASN A 443 26.35 3.78 -4.52
CA ASN A 443 25.98 2.68 -5.40
C ASN A 443 24.46 2.59 -5.47
N ASP A 444 23.82 1.60 -4.86
CA ASP A 444 22.36 1.49 -4.91
C ASP A 444 21.64 2.51 -4.01
N VAL A 445 20.38 2.79 -4.32
CA VAL A 445 19.51 3.72 -3.61
C VAL A 445 18.09 3.19 -3.53
N ALA A 446 17.47 3.28 -2.34
CA ALA A 446 16.10 2.84 -2.11
C ALA A 446 15.33 3.86 -1.27
N PHE A 447 14.09 4.16 -1.68
CA PHE A 447 13.17 5.00 -0.93
C PHE A 447 12.23 4.15 -0.06
N ASN A 448 11.91 4.65 1.13
CA ASN A 448 10.91 4.08 2.01
C ASN A 448 9.85 5.15 2.35
N PRO A 449 8.66 5.11 1.73
CA PRO A 449 7.60 6.11 1.93
C PRO A 449 7.07 6.12 3.36
N ALA A 450 7.02 4.97 4.05
CA ALA A 450 6.55 4.91 5.45
C ALA A 450 7.41 5.76 6.40
N THR A 451 8.67 6.00 6.04
CA THR A 451 9.58 6.83 6.84
C THR A 451 9.98 8.14 6.17
N GLY A 452 9.63 8.33 4.89
CA GLY A 452 10.07 9.44 4.05
C GLY A 452 11.59 9.52 3.92
N LYS A 453 12.28 8.37 3.82
CA LYS A 453 13.75 8.31 3.80
C LYS A 453 14.31 7.62 2.57
N LEU A 454 15.42 8.17 2.10
CA LEU A 454 16.25 7.63 1.05
C LEU A 454 17.50 6.98 1.67
N ASP A 455 17.63 5.66 1.52
CA ASP A 455 18.80 4.90 1.92
C ASP A 455 19.71 4.67 0.71
N VAL A 456 21.01 4.88 0.90
CA VAL A 456 22.00 4.81 -0.17
C VAL A 456 23.21 4.01 0.29
N THR A 457 23.64 3.04 -0.51
CA THR A 457 24.83 2.25 -0.20
C THR A 457 26.09 2.97 -0.64
N MET A 458 27.12 2.85 0.18
CA MET A 458 28.42 3.43 -0.08
C MET A 458 29.44 2.29 -0.14
N THR A 459 29.87 1.95 -1.35
CA THR A 459 30.67 0.73 -1.59
C THR A 459 32.03 0.80 -0.89
N VAL A 460 32.71 1.95 -0.96
CA VAL A 460 34.11 2.09 -0.50
C VAL A 460 34.26 2.00 1.01
N ASN A 461 33.39 2.64 1.78
CA ASN A 461 33.40 2.60 3.25
C ASN A 461 32.47 1.51 3.82
N SER A 462 31.73 0.79 2.98
CA SER A 462 30.78 -0.24 3.40
C SER A 462 29.77 0.29 4.42
N GLN A 463 29.08 1.39 4.09
CA GLN A 463 28.06 1.98 4.96
C GLN A 463 26.78 2.24 4.20
N VAL A 464 25.64 2.15 4.90
CA VAL A 464 24.36 2.66 4.37
C VAL A 464 24.11 4.02 4.99
N PHE A 465 23.98 5.04 4.15
CA PHE A 465 23.59 6.39 4.55
C PHE A 465 22.10 6.58 4.32
N SER A 466 21.42 7.21 5.27
CA SER A 466 19.99 7.47 5.22
C SER A 466 19.71 8.96 5.34
N TYR A 467 18.84 9.48 4.48
CA TYR A 467 18.48 10.89 4.39
C TYR A 467 16.95 11.04 4.43
N PRO A 468 16.39 11.90 5.29
CA PRO A 468 15.02 12.36 5.13
C PRO A 468 14.85 13.09 3.79
N VAL A 469 13.76 12.80 3.08
CA VAL A 469 13.37 13.48 1.85
C VAL A 469 12.39 14.60 2.23
N ALA A 470 12.71 15.84 1.87
CA ALA A 470 11.79 16.95 2.02
C ALA A 470 10.78 17.00 0.86
N GLU A 471 9.71 17.77 1.03
CA GLU A 471 8.64 17.94 0.02
C GLU A 471 9.17 18.50 -1.31
N ASP A 472 10.19 19.36 -1.26
CA ASP A 472 10.88 19.89 -2.44
C ASP A 472 11.95 18.94 -3.02
N GLY A 473 12.02 17.71 -2.50
CA GLY A 473 12.99 16.70 -2.89
C GLY A 473 14.40 16.90 -2.32
N MET A 474 14.66 17.96 -1.55
CA MET A 474 15.98 18.14 -0.94
C MET A 474 16.24 17.12 0.16
N LEU A 475 17.46 16.60 0.21
CA LEU A 475 17.86 15.61 1.21
C LEU A 475 18.33 16.28 2.51
N GLY A 476 17.79 15.82 3.63
CA GLY A 476 18.10 16.28 4.98
C GLY A 476 19.48 15.89 5.50
N SER A 477 19.64 15.88 6.83
CA SER A 477 20.89 15.46 7.47
C SER A 477 21.10 13.95 7.35
N ARG A 478 22.33 13.54 7.07
CA ARG A 478 22.70 12.11 6.97
C ARG A 478 22.62 11.43 8.32
N SER A 479 22.16 10.19 8.31
CA SER A 479 22.38 9.22 9.38
C SER A 479 23.04 7.96 8.80
N VAL A 480 23.79 7.23 9.63
CA VAL A 480 24.39 5.95 9.23
C VAL A 480 23.53 4.85 9.83
N THR A 481 22.89 4.06 8.98
CA THR A 481 21.94 3.02 9.40
C THR A 481 22.55 1.64 9.43
N TRP A 482 23.67 1.46 8.74
CA TRP A 482 24.45 0.23 8.77
C TRP A 482 25.93 0.51 8.50
N SER A 483 26.82 -0.33 9.06
CA SER A 483 28.26 -0.27 8.80
C SER A 483 28.86 -1.67 8.76
N GLY A 484 29.48 -1.97 7.62
CA GLY A 484 30.16 -3.20 7.27
C GLY A 484 31.62 -3.26 7.72
N THR A 485 32.30 -4.31 7.28
CA THR A 485 33.76 -4.38 7.32
C THR A 485 34.34 -3.84 6.01
N VAL A 486 34.96 -2.66 6.09
CA VAL A 486 35.64 -1.99 4.97
C VAL A 486 36.58 -2.96 4.24
N ALA A 487 36.59 -2.89 2.91
CA ALA A 487 37.37 -3.74 1.99
C ALA A 487 37.01 -5.24 1.97
N LEU A 488 36.25 -5.76 2.95
CA LEU A 488 35.75 -7.13 2.91
C LEU A 488 34.37 -7.22 2.27
N ASP A 489 33.51 -6.22 2.49
CA ASP A 489 32.12 -6.27 2.06
C ASP A 489 31.92 -5.73 0.64
N ALA A 490 32.39 -4.50 0.40
CA ALA A 490 32.09 -3.72 -0.80
C ALA A 490 30.61 -3.82 -1.16
N ILE A 491 29.77 -3.15 -0.36
CA ILE A 491 28.33 -3.28 -0.53
C ILE A 491 27.85 -2.68 -1.84
N ASP A 492 26.82 -3.28 -2.39
CA ASP A 492 26.27 -2.98 -3.71
C ASP A 492 24.78 -2.64 -3.55
N GLY A 493 23.89 -3.54 -3.96
CA GLY A 493 22.45 -3.46 -3.87
C GLY A 493 21.86 -3.34 -2.47
N LEU A 494 20.69 -2.73 -2.42
CA LEU A 494 19.90 -2.49 -1.21
C LEU A 494 18.40 -2.65 -1.47
N ALA A 495 17.72 -3.33 -0.55
CA ALA A 495 16.27 -3.28 -0.46
C ALA A 495 15.82 -3.00 0.98
N VAL A 496 14.70 -2.31 1.15
CA VAL A 496 14.14 -1.95 2.46
C VAL A 496 12.85 -2.72 2.68
N ALA A 497 12.68 -3.30 3.86
CA ALA A 497 11.46 -3.99 4.27
C ALA A 497 10.49 -3.05 5.01
N GLU A 498 9.22 -3.45 5.14
CA GLU A 498 8.18 -2.70 5.86
C GLU A 498 8.56 -2.41 7.34
N SER A 499 9.39 -3.30 7.92
CA SER A 499 9.95 -3.17 9.27
C SER A 499 11.06 -2.11 9.37
N ASN A 500 11.36 -1.40 8.27
CA ASN A 500 12.47 -0.45 8.12
C ASN A 500 13.87 -1.10 8.27
N ASP A 501 13.94 -2.42 8.09
CA ASP A 501 15.20 -3.16 8.03
C ASP A 501 15.73 -3.19 6.59
N ARG A 502 17.06 -3.24 6.47
CA ARG A 502 17.76 -3.21 5.17
C ARG A 502 18.32 -4.59 4.85
N TYR A 503 18.17 -4.96 3.60
CA TYR A 503 18.78 -6.13 2.99
C TYR A 503 19.87 -5.62 2.07
N ILE A 504 21.11 -6.06 2.33
CA ILE A 504 22.30 -5.46 1.73
C ILE A 504 23.10 -6.53 1.02
N ALA A 505 23.37 -6.31 -0.27
CA ALA A 505 24.25 -7.15 -1.06
C ALA A 505 25.71 -6.84 -0.70
N ARG A 506 26.41 -7.85 -0.17
CA ARG A 506 27.84 -7.80 0.15
C ARG A 506 28.58 -8.51 -0.98
N TYR A 507 28.86 -7.74 -2.03
CA TYR A 507 29.40 -8.22 -3.30
C TYR A 507 30.59 -9.16 -3.14
N LEU A 508 31.64 -8.71 -2.43
CA LEU A 508 32.89 -9.47 -2.27
C LEU A 508 32.75 -10.69 -1.35
N GLN A 509 31.76 -10.70 -0.45
CA GLN A 509 31.50 -11.83 0.44
C GLN A 509 30.57 -12.88 -0.17
N GLY A 510 29.88 -12.54 -1.27
CA GLY A 510 28.89 -13.42 -1.88
C GLY A 510 27.66 -13.66 -0.99
N LYS A 511 27.17 -12.61 -0.32
CA LYS A 511 26.09 -12.72 0.66
C LYS A 511 25.11 -11.57 0.56
N VAL A 512 23.84 -11.84 0.86
CA VAL A 512 22.86 -10.81 1.23
C VAL A 512 22.64 -10.90 2.73
N SER A 513 22.77 -9.78 3.45
CA SER A 513 22.64 -9.72 4.91
C SER A 513 21.58 -8.71 5.34
N ARG A 514 20.87 -9.06 6.41
CA ARG A 514 19.93 -8.18 7.08
C ARG A 514 20.64 -7.23 8.04
N SER A 515 20.26 -5.96 8.06
CA SER A 515 21.01 -4.91 8.76
C SER A 515 20.84 -4.91 10.27
N SER A 516 19.66 -5.29 10.77
CA SER A 516 19.34 -5.29 12.21
C SER A 516 20.13 -6.31 13.02
N ASP A 517 20.42 -7.48 12.45
CA ASP A 517 20.99 -8.62 13.18
C ASP A 517 22.13 -9.34 12.44
N TRP A 518 22.55 -8.82 11.28
CA TRP A 518 23.61 -9.39 10.44
C TRP A 518 23.35 -10.80 9.91
N LYS A 519 22.11 -11.29 10.01
CA LYS A 519 21.76 -12.61 9.51
C LYS A 519 21.95 -12.64 8.00
N THR A 520 22.72 -13.61 7.52
CA THR A 520 22.81 -13.91 6.10
C THR A 520 21.50 -14.55 5.67
N VAL A 521 20.81 -13.92 4.71
CA VAL A 521 19.55 -14.42 4.16
C VAL A 521 19.75 -15.14 2.83
N ALA A 522 20.87 -14.88 2.15
CA ALA A 522 21.23 -15.56 0.93
C ALA A 522 22.74 -15.67 0.76
N ASN A 523 23.22 -16.80 0.19
CA ASN A 523 24.60 -16.99 -0.23
C ASN A 523 24.62 -17.22 -1.75
N MET A 524 25.35 -16.38 -2.48
CA MET A 524 25.51 -16.48 -3.93
C MET A 524 26.73 -15.68 -4.38
N ALA A 525 27.34 -16.05 -5.51
CA ALA A 525 28.51 -15.33 -6.01
C ALA A 525 28.10 -13.95 -6.57
N GLU A 526 28.75 -12.89 -6.08
CA GLU A 526 28.60 -11.51 -6.58
C GLU A 526 27.12 -11.04 -6.62
N PRO A 527 26.41 -10.94 -5.48
CA PRO A 527 25.09 -10.31 -5.43
C PRO A 527 25.22 -8.81 -5.68
N LYS A 528 24.33 -8.25 -6.50
CA LYS A 528 24.50 -6.89 -7.06
C LYS A 528 23.33 -5.95 -6.80
N SER A 529 22.09 -6.35 -7.03
CA SER A 529 20.89 -5.53 -6.81
C SER A 529 19.77 -6.35 -6.17
N LEU A 530 18.86 -5.66 -5.47
CA LEU A 530 17.85 -6.26 -4.60
C LEU A 530 16.50 -5.54 -4.79
N ALA A 531 15.41 -6.29 -4.92
CA ALA A 531 14.05 -5.70 -4.96
C ALA A 531 13.01 -6.65 -4.36
N PHE A 532 12.04 -6.10 -3.64
CA PHE A 532 10.93 -6.87 -3.07
C PHE A 532 9.73 -6.93 -4.02
N ARG A 533 9.04 -8.07 -4.00
CA ARG A 533 7.65 -8.24 -4.45
C ARG A 533 6.91 -9.01 -3.35
N GLY A 534 6.01 -8.36 -2.63
CA GLY A 534 5.49 -8.88 -1.38
C GLY A 534 6.64 -9.20 -0.42
N GLY A 535 6.69 -10.42 0.09
CA GLY A 535 7.83 -10.90 0.89
C GLY A 535 8.86 -11.73 0.11
N THR A 536 8.76 -11.81 -1.22
CA THR A 536 9.84 -12.35 -2.05
C THR A 536 10.89 -11.28 -2.33
N LEU A 537 12.13 -11.52 -1.91
CA LEU A 537 13.29 -10.71 -2.26
C LEU A 537 13.99 -11.27 -3.49
N PHE A 538 13.94 -10.52 -4.59
CA PHE A 538 14.68 -10.80 -5.81
C PHE A 538 16.12 -10.26 -5.71
N ILE A 539 17.06 -11.03 -6.25
CA ILE A 539 18.50 -10.77 -6.13
C ILE A 539 19.16 -11.05 -7.47
N THR A 540 19.77 -10.04 -8.09
CA THR A 540 20.66 -10.27 -9.23
C THR A 540 22.02 -10.72 -8.74
N ALA A 541 22.61 -11.68 -9.46
CA ALA A 541 23.94 -12.17 -9.17
C ALA A 541 24.64 -12.66 -10.44
N LYS A 542 25.89 -13.12 -10.27
CA LYS A 542 26.78 -13.54 -11.37
C LYS A 542 26.14 -14.42 -12.44
N THR A 543 25.27 -15.34 -12.04
CA THR A 543 24.74 -16.42 -12.89
C THR A 543 23.25 -16.29 -13.20
N GLY A 544 22.57 -15.26 -12.72
CA GLY A 544 21.14 -15.10 -12.97
C GLY A 544 20.39 -14.27 -11.93
N LEU A 545 19.07 -14.33 -12.04
CA LEU A 545 18.12 -13.80 -11.06
C LEU A 545 17.77 -14.90 -10.05
N TYR A 546 17.89 -14.56 -8.78
CA TYR A 546 17.54 -15.42 -7.65
C TYR A 546 16.37 -14.81 -6.88
N ALA A 547 15.73 -15.64 -6.08
CA ALA A 547 14.69 -15.21 -5.16
C ALA A 547 14.80 -15.96 -3.82
N VAL A 548 14.45 -15.27 -2.74
CA VAL A 548 14.27 -15.84 -1.41
C VAL A 548 12.97 -15.30 -0.83
N ASP A 549 12.11 -16.18 -0.35
CA ASP A 549 10.86 -15.77 0.28
C ASP A 549 11.15 -15.51 1.77
N LEU A 550 10.63 -14.42 2.30
CA LEU A 550 10.90 -13.91 3.65
C LEU A 550 9.57 -13.62 4.33
N ALA A 551 9.44 -13.88 5.63
CA ALA A 551 8.20 -13.58 6.37
C ALA A 551 7.99 -12.07 6.65
N VAL A 552 8.53 -11.19 5.82
CA VAL A 552 8.45 -9.73 5.92
C VAL A 552 8.28 -9.17 4.52
N CYS A 553 7.42 -8.17 4.39
CA CYS A 553 7.18 -7.49 3.13
C CYS A 553 8.30 -6.49 2.81
N GLY A 554 8.45 -6.19 1.52
CA GLY A 554 9.09 -4.96 1.08
C GLY A 554 8.43 -3.74 1.71
N ALA A 555 9.20 -2.66 1.87
CA ALA A 555 8.59 -1.37 2.16
C ALA A 555 7.57 -1.06 1.05
N PRO A 556 6.37 -0.58 1.40
CA PRO A 556 5.40 -0.16 0.40
C PRO A 556 6.06 0.86 -0.53
N ARG A 557 5.68 0.86 -1.81
CA ARG A 557 6.18 1.83 -2.79
C ARG A 557 5.22 3.01 -2.88
#